data_AF-A0A0U3GTU2-F1
#
_entry.id   AF-A0A0U3GTU2-F1
#
_cell.length_a   1.000
_cell.length_b   1.000
_cell.length_c   1.000
_cell.angle_alpha   90.00
_cell.angle_beta   90.00
_cell.angle_gamma   90.00
#
_symmetry.space_group_name_H-M   'P 1'
#
loop_
_entity.id
_entity.type
_entity.pdbx_description
1 polymer ?
#
loop_
_entity_poly.entity_id
_entity_poly.type
_entity_poly.pdbx_seq_one_letter_code
_entity_poly.pdbx_strand_id
1 'polypeptide(L)'
;MASISNLIILLISFLIGWIILSIPVWLASKAVSRRSSFGNAMIVSLVSIVVYVVLSTFLHFIGAIIGIIIILLIIREIYNVGWGGAIVIGVLSLVIFVIIALILGALHLASLLI
;
A
#
# COMPACT_ATOMS: atom_id res chain seq x y z
N MET A 1 -21.36 20.81 -7.94
CA MET A 1 -20.35 20.55 -9.00
C MET A 1 -18.98 20.76 -8.37
N ALA A 2 -18.04 19.82 -8.54
CA ALA A 2 -16.68 20.03 -8.03
C ALA A 2 -16.00 21.14 -8.85
N SER A 3 -15.43 22.14 -8.18
CA SER A 3 -14.61 23.14 -8.86
C SER A 3 -13.28 22.53 -9.32
N ILE A 4 -12.63 23.15 -10.31
CA ILE A 4 -11.30 22.74 -10.79
C ILE A 4 -10.29 22.72 -9.63
N SER A 5 -10.39 23.68 -8.69
CA SER A 5 -9.56 23.71 -7.48
C SER A 5 -9.70 22.43 -6.64
N ASN A 6 -10.92 21.92 -6.48
CA ASN A 6 -11.18 20.72 -5.70
C ASN A 6 -10.60 19.47 -6.37
N LEU A 7 -10.68 19.39 -7.71
CA LEU A 7 -10.08 18.30 -8.48
C LEU A 7 -8.55 18.29 -8.37
N ILE A 8 -7.92 19.47 -8.40
CA ILE A 8 -6.46 19.59 -8.25
C ILE A 8 -6.03 19.15 -6.85
N ILE A 9 -6.70 19.63 -5.80
CA ILE A 9 -6.41 19.23 -4.41
C ILE A 9 -6.55 17.71 -4.25
N LEU A 10 -7.65 17.14 -4.74
CA LEU A 10 -7.90 15.70 -4.67
C LEU A 10 -6.79 14.89 -5.37
N LEU A 11 -6.37 15.30 -6.56
CA LEU A 11 -5.32 14.62 -7.31
C LEU A 11 -3.98 14.69 -6.57
N ILE A 12 -3.61 15.86 -6.05
CA ILE A 12 -2.37 16.04 -5.29
C ILE A 12 -2.38 15.20 -4.01
N SER A 13 -3.47 15.25 -3.24
CA SER A 13 -3.62 14.44 -2.03
C SER A 13 -3.56 12.94 -2.32
N PHE A 14 -4.18 12.49 -3.42
CA PHE A 14 -4.08 11.11 -3.88
C PHE A 14 -2.64 10.72 -4.21
N LEU A 15 -1.93 11.52 -5.01
CA LEU A 15 -0.55 11.23 -5.41
C LEU A 15 0.39 11.18 -4.20
N ILE A 16 0.29 12.14 -3.28
CA ILE A 16 1.10 12.17 -2.05
C ILE A 16 0.79 10.94 -1.19
N GLY A 17 -0.50 10.66 -0.97
CA GLY A 17 -0.94 9.50 -0.18
C GLY A 17 -0.44 8.18 -0.79
N TRP A 18 -0.54 8.03 -2.11
CA TRP A 18 -0.06 6.85 -2.82
C TRP A 18 1.46 6.65 -2.71
N ILE A 19 2.24 7.72 -2.84
CA ILE A 19 3.70 7.69 -2.65
C ILE A 19 4.03 7.23 -1.23
N ILE A 20 3.37 7.81 -0.22
CA ILE A 20 3.58 7.45 1.19
C ILE A 20 3.21 5.99 1.46
N LEU A 21 2.05 5.54 0.96
CA LEU A 21 1.58 4.15 1.09
C LEU A 21 2.51 3.14 0.43
N SER A 22 3.36 3.57 -0.50
CA SER A 22 4.32 2.69 -1.17
C SER A 22 5.60 2.45 -0.35
N ILE A 23 5.87 3.29 0.67
CA ILE A 23 7.07 3.18 1.51
C ILE A 23 7.13 1.85 2.28
N PRO A 24 6.06 1.39 2.98
CA PRO A 24 6.10 0.12 3.70
C PRO A 24 6.35 -1.08 2.78
N VAL A 25 5.71 -1.11 1.62
CA VAL A 25 5.88 -2.18 0.62
C VAL A 25 7.32 -2.21 0.13
N TRP A 26 7.90 -1.04 -0.18
CA TRP A 26 9.27 -0.91 -0.64
C TRP A 26 10.30 -1.36 0.41
N LEU A 27 10.10 -0.97 1.67
CA LEU A 27 10.97 -1.38 2.76
C LEU A 27 10.88 -2.88 3.01
N ALA A 28 9.67 -3.44 3.02
CA ALA A 28 9.45 -4.88 3.15
C ALA A 28 10.10 -5.66 2.00
N SER A 29 9.91 -5.22 0.75
CA SER A 29 10.47 -5.90 -0.41
C SER A 29 11.99 -5.84 -0.46
N LYS A 30 12.62 -4.78 0.06
CA LYS A 30 14.09 -4.69 0.16
C LYS A 30 14.70 -5.80 1.02
N ALA A 31 13.99 -6.22 2.07
CA ALA A 31 14.48 -7.29 2.95
C ALA A 31 14.38 -8.69 2.31
N VAL A 32 13.56 -8.86 1.26
CA VAL A 32 13.18 -10.19 0.74
C VAL A 32 13.58 -10.40 -0.72
N SER A 33 13.54 -9.38 -1.56
CA SER A 33 13.73 -9.50 -3.02
C SER A 33 14.87 -8.62 -3.54
N ARG A 34 15.67 -9.20 -4.44
CA ARG A 34 16.70 -8.47 -5.21
C ARG A 34 16.11 -7.57 -6.30
N ARG A 35 14.85 -7.76 -6.69
CA ARG A 35 14.12 -6.89 -7.65
C ARG A 35 13.43 -5.71 -6.96
N SER A 36 13.71 -5.47 -5.69
CA SER A 36 13.10 -4.38 -4.95
C SER A 36 13.49 -3.02 -5.52
N SER A 37 12.48 -2.23 -5.91
CA SER A 37 12.62 -0.84 -6.32
C SER A 37 11.40 -0.06 -5.82
N PHE A 38 11.54 1.26 -5.67
CA PHE A 38 10.41 2.08 -5.24
C PHE A 38 9.29 2.09 -6.29
N GLY A 39 9.63 2.12 -7.58
CA GLY A 39 8.64 2.02 -8.66
C GLY A 39 7.85 0.71 -8.62
N ASN A 40 8.49 -0.42 -8.30
CA ASN A 40 7.79 -1.70 -8.13
C ASN A 40 6.80 -1.65 -6.96
N ALA A 41 7.17 -1.02 -5.85
CA ALA A 41 6.28 -0.82 -4.71
C ALA A 41 5.10 0.10 -5.03
N MET A 42 5.32 1.15 -5.82
CA MET A 42 4.25 2.02 -6.31
C MET A 42 3.26 1.28 -7.19
N ILE A 43 3.73 0.41 -8.09
CA ILE A 43 2.86 -0.43 -8.93
C ILE A 43 2.05 -1.38 -8.05
N VAL A 44 2.72 -2.11 -7.14
CA VAL A 44 2.05 -3.04 -6.23
C VAL A 44 0.99 -2.35 -5.39
N SER A 45 1.30 -1.20 -4.79
CA SER A 45 0.35 -0.46 -3.95
C SER A 45 -0.84 0.07 -4.76
N LEU A 46 -0.61 0.61 -5.96
CA LEU A 46 -1.67 1.11 -6.83
C LEU A 46 -2.60 -0.02 -7.30
N VAL A 47 -2.01 -1.11 -7.81
CA VAL A 47 -2.79 -2.26 -8.28
C VAL A 47 -3.55 -2.90 -7.11
N SER A 48 -2.95 -2.96 -5.91
CA SER A 48 -3.64 -3.45 -4.70
C SER A 48 -4.86 -2.60 -4.34
N ILE A 49 -4.77 -1.27 -4.45
CA ILE A 49 -5.90 -0.36 -4.25
C ILE A 49 -6.99 -0.65 -5.27
N VAL A 50 -6.63 -0.77 -6.55
CA VAL A 50 -7.60 -1.07 -7.63
C VAL A 50 -8.28 -2.42 -7.39
N VAL A 51 -7.51 -3.47 -7.08
CA VAL A 51 -8.03 -4.81 -6.77
C VAL A 51 -8.98 -4.76 -5.59
N TYR A 52 -8.61 -4.07 -4.50
CA TYR A 52 -9.46 -3.94 -3.33
C TYR A 52 -10.78 -3.22 -3.66
N VAL A 53 -10.73 -2.08 -4.36
CA VAL A 53 -11.94 -1.32 -4.72
C VAL A 53 -12.86 -2.14 -5.61
N VAL A 54 -12.33 -2.79 -6.64
CA VAL A 54 -13.13 -3.62 -7.55
C VAL A 54 -13.77 -4.78 -6.77
N LEU A 55 -12.99 -5.57 -6.04
CA LEU A 55 -13.51 -6.76 -5.38
C LEU A 55 -14.47 -6.45 -4.23
N SER A 56 -14.21 -5.40 -3.45
CA SER A 56 -15.12 -4.99 -2.37
C SER A 56 -16.46 -4.48 -2.91
N THR A 57 -16.46 -3.80 -4.07
CA THR A 57 -17.68 -3.30 -4.72
C THR A 57 -18.57 -4.44 -5.22
N PHE A 58 -18.00 -5.50 -5.80
CA PHE A 58 -18.79 -6.56 -6.46
C PHE A 58 -19.00 -7.81 -5.60
N LEU A 59 -18.06 -8.14 -4.71
CA LEU A 59 -18.02 -9.43 -4.01
C LEU A 59 -18.03 -9.31 -2.48
N HIS A 60 -18.15 -8.09 -1.94
CA HIS A 60 -18.21 -7.82 -0.50
C HIS A 60 -17.13 -8.61 0.29
N PHE A 61 -17.54 -9.42 1.28
CA PHE A 61 -16.65 -10.19 2.14
C PHE A 61 -15.83 -11.24 1.38
N ILE A 62 -16.43 -11.90 0.37
CA ILE A 62 -15.73 -12.87 -0.48
C ILE A 62 -14.62 -12.16 -1.27
N GLY A 63 -14.85 -10.90 -1.64
CA GLY A 63 -13.87 -10.05 -2.31
C GLY A 63 -12.59 -9.84 -1.51
N ALA A 64 -12.66 -9.80 -0.17
CA ALA A 64 -11.48 -9.63 0.67
C ALA A 64 -10.55 -10.85 0.62
N ILE A 65 -11.10 -12.07 0.68
CA ILE A 65 -10.32 -13.31 0.66
C ILE A 65 -9.63 -13.47 -0.71
N ILE A 66 -10.40 -13.29 -1.79
CA ILE A 66 -9.87 -13.35 -3.16
C ILE A 66 -8.83 -12.24 -3.38
N GLY A 67 -9.08 -11.04 -2.84
CA GLY A 67 -8.19 -9.89 -2.94
C GLY A 67 -6.83 -10.16 -2.33
N ILE A 68 -6.77 -10.80 -1.16
CA ILE A 68 -5.50 -11.19 -0.54
C ILE A 68 -4.69 -12.09 -1.47
N ILE A 69 -5.32 -13.11 -2.05
CA ILE A 69 -4.64 -14.05 -2.96
C ILE A 69 -4.12 -13.32 -4.21
N ILE A 70 -4.94 -12.45 -4.80
CA ILE A 70 -4.57 -11.67 -5.98
C ILE A 70 -3.41 -10.72 -5.67
N ILE A 71 -3.45 -10.02 -4.54
CA ILE A 71 -2.37 -9.12 -4.10
C ILE A 71 -1.08 -9.91 -3.88
N LEU A 72 -1.13 -11.07 -3.24
CA LEU A 72 0.05 -11.93 -3.08
C LEU A 72 0.60 -12.40 -4.43
N LEU A 73 -0.26 -12.72 -5.38
CA LEU A 73 0.15 -13.08 -6.74
C LEU A 73 0.84 -11.89 -7.43
N ILE A 74 0.30 -10.67 -7.32
CA ILE A 74 0.94 -9.46 -7.86
C ILE A 74 2.33 -9.24 -7.25
N ILE A 75 2.46 -9.34 -5.92
CA ILE A 75 3.75 -9.21 -5.22
C ILE A 75 4.72 -10.28 -5.72
N ARG A 76 4.25 -11.53 -5.83
CA ARG A 76 5.04 -12.67 -6.29
C ARG A 76 5.66 -12.41 -7.67
N GLU A 77 4.83 -11.98 -8.63
CA GLU A 77 5.25 -11.74 -10.01
C GLU A 77 6.15 -10.49 -10.13
N ILE A 78 5.78 -9.38 -9.50
CA ILE A 78 6.55 -8.12 -9.59
C ILE A 78 7.93 -8.25 -8.93
N TYR A 79 8.00 -8.89 -7.76
CA TYR A 79 9.26 -9.05 -7.03
C TYR A 79 10.01 -10.34 -7.37
N ASN A 80 9.47 -11.20 -8.23
CA ASN A 80 10.03 -12.49 -8.61
C ASN A 80 10.46 -13.32 -7.39
N VAL A 81 9.49 -13.56 -6.49
CA VAL A 81 9.69 -14.35 -5.26
C VAL A 81 8.76 -15.57 -5.27
N GLY A 82 9.03 -16.54 -4.39
CA GLY A 82 8.06 -17.61 -4.11
C GLY A 82 6.88 -17.11 -3.28
N TRP A 83 5.85 -17.95 -3.11
CA TRP A 83 4.68 -17.64 -2.27
C TRP A 83 5.06 -17.22 -0.84
N GLY A 84 6.00 -17.92 -0.22
CA GLY A 84 6.50 -17.56 1.11
C GLY A 84 7.12 -16.16 1.13
N GLY A 85 7.90 -15.79 0.11
CA GLY A 85 8.46 -14.45 -0.01
C GLY A 85 7.38 -13.38 -0.18
N ALA A 86 6.35 -13.65 -1.01
CA ALA A 86 5.24 -12.71 -1.18
C ALA A 86 4.45 -12.50 0.12
N ILE A 87 4.20 -13.57 0.88
CA ILE A 87 3.55 -13.49 2.19
C ILE A 87 4.40 -12.67 3.16
N VAL A 88 5.71 -12.93 3.24
CA VAL A 88 6.62 -12.16 4.11
C VAL A 88 6.62 -10.69 3.73
N ILE A 89 6.67 -10.34 2.44
CA ILE A 89 6.59 -8.95 1.98
C ILE A 89 5.26 -8.31 2.42
N GLY A 90 4.12 -8.99 2.20
CA GLY A 90 2.82 -8.47 2.59
C GLY A 90 2.70 -8.23 4.10
N VAL A 91 3.11 -9.20 4.91
CA VAL A 91 3.06 -9.11 6.38
C VAL A 91 4.03 -8.06 6.90
N LEU A 92 5.30 -8.06 6.44
CA LEU A 92 6.27 -7.03 6.84
C LEU A 92 5.82 -5.64 6.43
N SER A 93 5.21 -5.48 5.26
CA SER A 93 4.66 -4.20 4.80
C SER A 93 3.57 -3.71 5.75
N LEU A 94 2.68 -4.59 6.21
CA LEU A 94 1.64 -4.24 7.19
C LEU A 94 2.25 -3.83 8.53
N VAL A 95 3.23 -4.57 9.04
CA VAL A 95 3.94 -4.24 10.28
C VAL A 95 4.64 -2.88 10.18
N ILE A 96 5.38 -2.64 9.09
CA ILE A 96 6.07 -1.37 8.84
C ILE A 96 5.07 -0.22 8.74
N PHE A 97 3.93 -0.43 8.05
CA PHE A 97 2.87 0.56 7.97
C PHE A 97 2.33 0.94 9.36
N VAL A 98 2.03 -0.05 10.20
CA VAL A 98 1.55 0.19 11.58
C VAL A 98 2.59 0.96 12.39
N ILE A 99 3.87 0.59 12.30
CA ILE A 99 4.96 1.31 13.00
C ILE A 99 5.02 2.78 12.55
N ILE A 100 5.00 3.03 11.24
CA ILE A 100 5.03 4.40 10.70
C ILE A 100 3.80 5.18 11.16
N ALA A 101 2.60 4.58 11.11
CA ALA A 101 1.36 5.22 11.54
C ALA A 101 1.39 5.58 13.04
N LEU A 102 1.91 4.70 13.89
CA LEU A 102 2.07 4.98 15.33
C LEU A 102 3.05 6.12 15.58
N ILE A 103 4.19 6.14 14.89
CA ILE A 103 5.18 7.21 15.03
C ILE A 103 4.57 8.55 14.60
N LEU A 104 3.94 8.61 13.43
CA LEU A 104 3.32 9.83 12.92
C LEU A 104 2.17 10.31 13.81
N GLY A 105 1.35 9.38 14.31
CA GLY A 105 0.27 9.69 15.25
C GLY A 105 0.79 10.26 16.57
N ALA A 106 1.86 9.68 17.12
CA ALA A 106 2.49 10.18 18.34
C ALA A 106 3.12 11.57 18.14
N LEU A 107 3.80 11.81 17.00
CA LEU A 107 4.35 13.12 16.67
C LEU A 107 3.25 14.18 16.50
N HIS A 108 2.15 13.82 15.84
CA HIS A 108 1.01 14.72 15.71
C HIS A 108 0.42 15.07 17.08
N LEU A 109 0.24 14.07 17.96
CA LEU A 109 -0.25 14.32 19.32
C LEU A 109 0.70 15.22 20.12
N ALA A 110 2.01 14.99 20.04
CA ALA A 110 3.01 15.84 20.69
C ALA A 110 2.96 17.29 20.19
N SER A 111 2.74 17.50 18.88
CA SER A 111 2.63 18.84 18.28
C SER A 111 1.39 19.62 18.73
N LEU A 112 0.38 18.96 19.31
CA LEU A 112 -0.82 19.61 19.86
C LEU A 112 -0.64 20.01 21.34
N LEU A 113 0.41 19.53 21.99
CA LEU A 113 0.68 19.72 23.43
C LEU A 113 1.72 20.80 23.73
N ILE A 114 2.39 21.34 22.69
CA ILE A 114 3.43 22.38 22.78
C ILE A 114 2.96 23.59 21.98
#